data_AF-A0A227PJX4-F1
#
_entry.id   AF-A0A227PJX4-F1
#
_cell.length_a   1.000
_cell.length_b   1.000
_cell.length_c   1.000
_cell.angle_alpha   90.00
_cell.angle_beta   90.00
_cell.angle_gamma   90.00
#
_symmetry.space_group_name_H-M   'P 1'
#
loop_
_entity.id
_entity.type
_entity.pdbx_description
1 polymer ?
#
loop_
_entity_poly.entity_id
_entity_poly.type
_entity_poly.pdbx_seq_one_letter_code
_entity_poly.pdbx_strand_id
1 'polypeptide(L)'
;MKNKYIIILSTVILGLIAVVFYFKDEKVYTSKEYSSDVKQKKEVFESVIKNEGIEEKIENFPSGKIMRYTSYDDLGIQAFTVLFDEKGNVENFKGYPLIETYQNQISRKRRLKQDVKQYLKVGDTLKYHYLIANVPNAKRNFKIENTDVDDTKVKRIVKKTSKIGIDVKEVLTKKGINTIEAVLNYEFNDKEKTSITYTEIFEVEVH
;
A
#
# COMPACT_ATOMS: atom_id res chain seq x y z
N MET A 1 29.97 -44.28 -31.67
CA MET A 1 28.86 -43.42 -32.15
C MET A 1 28.04 -42.75 -31.04
N LYS A 2 28.07 -43.21 -29.78
CA LYS A 2 27.27 -42.63 -28.67
C LYS A 2 27.72 -41.23 -28.20
N ASN A 3 29.01 -40.91 -28.27
CA ASN A 3 29.53 -39.61 -27.76
C ASN A 3 29.10 -38.39 -28.60
N LYS A 4 28.77 -38.56 -29.89
CA LYS A 4 28.33 -37.45 -30.74
C LYS A 4 26.95 -36.92 -30.35
N TYR A 5 26.05 -37.80 -29.89
CA TYR A 5 24.70 -37.41 -29.43
C TYR A 5 24.73 -36.67 -28.10
N ILE A 6 25.70 -36.99 -27.22
CA ILE A 6 25.86 -36.30 -25.93
C ILE A 6 26.27 -34.84 -26.14
N ILE A 7 27.16 -34.58 -27.11
CA ILE A 7 27.60 -33.22 -27.46
C ILE A 7 26.43 -32.40 -28.04
N ILE A 8 25.65 -32.99 -28.94
CA ILE A 8 24.49 -32.32 -29.54
C ILE A 8 23.44 -31.99 -28.47
N LEU A 9 23.14 -32.95 -27.58
CA LEU A 9 22.16 -32.75 -26.51
C LEU A 9 22.60 -31.66 -25.51
N SER A 10 23.88 -31.63 -25.14
CA SER A 10 24.46 -30.57 -24.30
C SER A 10 24.30 -29.18 -24.92
N THR A 11 24.55 -29.07 -26.23
CA THR A 11 24.46 -27.80 -26.95
C THR A 11 23.02 -27.28 -27.01
N VAL A 12 22.04 -28.17 -27.20
CA VAL A 12 20.61 -27.83 -27.20
C VAL A 12 20.14 -27.38 -25.82
N ILE A 13 20.57 -28.05 -24.75
CA ILE A 13 20.20 -27.68 -23.38
C ILE A 13 20.78 -26.33 -22.99
N LEU A 14 22.04 -26.05 -23.33
CA LEU A 14 22.66 -24.73 -23.10
C LEU A 14 21.94 -23.62 -23.87
N GLY A 15 21.53 -23.87 -25.11
CA GLY A 15 20.72 -22.93 -25.88
C GLY A 15 19.37 -22.65 -25.22
N LEU A 16 18.68 -23.68 -24.73
CA LEU A 16 17.42 -23.55 -24.00
C LEU A 16 17.57 -22.76 -22.70
N ILE A 17 18.65 -23.00 -21.94
CA ILE A 17 18.95 -22.25 -20.72
C ILE A 17 19.22 -20.78 -21.05
N ALA A 18 20.02 -20.49 -22.09
CA ALA A 18 20.28 -19.12 -22.53
C ALA A 18 19.00 -18.39 -22.95
N VAL A 19 18.08 -19.07 -23.64
CA VAL A 19 16.77 -18.53 -24.02
C VAL A 19 15.90 -18.26 -22.78
N VAL A 20 15.88 -19.16 -21.80
CA VAL A 20 15.15 -18.95 -20.53
C VAL A 20 15.70 -17.76 -19.76
N PHE A 21 17.02 -17.57 -19.72
CA PHE A 21 17.63 -16.39 -19.10
C PHE A 21 17.42 -15.12 -19.92
N TYR A 22 17.42 -15.20 -21.25
CA TYR A 22 17.12 -14.06 -22.14
C TYR A 22 15.68 -13.55 -21.97
N PHE A 23 14.72 -14.45 -21.71
CA PHE A 23 13.34 -14.07 -21.38
C PHE A 23 13.12 -13.69 -19.90
N LYS A 24 14.15 -13.81 -19.05
CA LYS A 24 14.08 -13.46 -17.62
C LYS A 24 14.42 -11.99 -17.34
N ASP A 25 14.84 -11.24 -18.34
CA ASP A 25 14.81 -9.78 -18.29
C ASP A 25 13.35 -9.31 -18.50
N GLU A 26 12.55 -9.44 -17.44
CA GLU A 26 11.33 -8.66 -17.31
C GLU A 26 11.72 -7.18 -17.43
N LYS A 27 11.38 -6.60 -18.58
CA LYS A 27 11.43 -5.15 -18.78
C LYS A 27 10.55 -4.50 -17.72
N VAL A 28 11.18 -3.98 -16.67
CA VAL A 28 10.61 -2.96 -15.80
C VAL A 28 10.37 -1.73 -16.66
N TYR A 29 9.16 -1.61 -17.22
CA TYR A 29 8.69 -0.37 -17.82
C TYR A 29 8.45 0.63 -16.69
N THR A 30 9.48 1.39 -16.33
CA THR A 30 9.30 2.65 -15.61
C THR A 30 8.68 3.64 -16.61
N SER A 31 7.40 3.98 -16.41
CA SER A 31 6.77 5.07 -17.14
C SER A 31 7.45 6.39 -16.75
N LYS A 32 8.47 6.78 -17.52
CA LYS A 32 8.95 8.14 -17.59
C LYS A 32 7.90 8.98 -18.31
N GLU A 33 7.16 9.78 -17.56
CA GLU A 33 6.68 11.09 -18.00
C GLU A 33 6.04 11.80 -16.81
N TYR A 34 6.77 12.72 -16.19
CA TYR A 34 6.17 13.87 -15.49
C TYR A 34 7.23 14.99 -15.42
N SER A 35 6.88 16.12 -16.06
CA SER A 35 7.37 17.50 -15.97
C SER A 35 8.77 17.76 -15.39
N SER A 36 9.69 18.28 -16.21
CA SER A 36 11.14 18.41 -15.95
C SER A 36 11.51 19.29 -14.75
N ASP A 37 10.69 20.27 -14.39
CA ASP A 37 11.10 21.29 -13.41
C ASP A 37 10.67 20.95 -11.97
N VAL A 38 9.64 20.10 -11.82
CA VAL A 38 9.28 19.50 -10.52
C VAL A 38 10.23 18.35 -10.17
N LYS A 39 10.82 17.71 -11.19
CA LYS A 39 11.61 16.50 -11.09
C LYS A 39 12.94 16.68 -10.35
N GLN A 40 13.63 17.81 -10.55
CA GLN A 40 14.93 18.05 -9.92
C GLN A 40 14.85 18.30 -8.40
N LYS A 41 13.82 18.99 -7.90
CA LYS A 41 13.62 19.15 -6.45
C LYS A 41 13.11 17.86 -5.78
N LYS A 42 12.37 17.04 -6.53
CA LYS A 42 11.86 15.73 -6.08
C LYS A 42 12.99 14.69 -6.00
N GLU A 43 13.87 14.62 -7.00
CA GLU A 43 14.96 13.64 -7.05
C GLU A 43 15.98 13.81 -5.91
N VAL A 44 16.29 15.05 -5.49
CA VAL A 44 17.24 15.28 -4.38
C VAL A 44 16.65 14.85 -3.03
N PHE A 45 15.36 15.11 -2.77
CA PHE A 45 14.68 14.64 -1.55
C PHE A 45 14.37 13.13 -1.60
N GLU A 46 13.97 12.59 -2.75
CA GLU A 46 13.68 11.16 -2.94
C GLU A 46 14.95 10.30 -2.83
N SER A 47 16.12 10.79 -3.25
CA SER A 47 17.38 10.03 -3.14
C SER A 47 17.86 9.80 -1.71
N VAL A 48 17.46 10.66 -0.75
CA VAL A 48 17.79 10.50 0.68
C VAL A 48 16.80 9.54 1.35
N ILE A 49 15.52 9.57 0.98
CA ILE A 49 14.45 8.75 1.60
C ILE A 49 14.45 7.30 1.08
N LYS A 50 14.79 7.08 -0.19
CA LYS A 50 14.74 5.75 -0.81
C LYS A 50 15.78 4.76 -0.27
N ASN A 51 16.80 5.25 0.44
CA ASN A 51 17.84 4.41 1.02
C ASN A 51 17.53 3.96 2.47
N GLU A 52 16.48 4.47 3.13
CA GLU A 52 16.22 4.17 4.56
C GLU A 52 14.84 3.55 4.88
N GLY A 53 13.93 3.34 3.92
CA GLY A 53 12.63 2.70 4.22
C GLY A 53 11.78 3.47 5.24
N ILE A 54 11.83 4.80 5.17
CA ILE A 54 11.16 5.70 6.11
C ILE A 54 9.64 5.68 5.87
N GLU A 55 8.91 4.99 6.75
CA GLU A 55 7.43 4.98 6.73
C GLU A 55 6.84 6.28 7.31
N GLU A 56 7.54 6.88 8.27
CA GLU A 56 7.08 8.07 8.97
C GLU A 56 8.26 8.93 9.45
N LYS A 57 8.01 10.23 9.57
CA LYS A 57 8.95 11.23 10.08
C LYS A 57 8.26 12.12 11.10
N ILE A 58 8.96 12.38 12.21
CA ILE A 58 8.55 13.33 13.25
C ILE A 58 9.55 14.49 13.25
N GLU A 59 9.04 15.71 13.22
CA GLU A 59 9.81 16.94 13.41
C GLU A 59 9.34 17.60 14.70
N ASN A 60 10.28 18.09 15.51
CA ASN A 60 9.99 18.67 16.81
C ASN A 60 10.34 20.16 16.83
N PHE A 61 9.64 20.92 17.67
CA PHE A 61 10.06 22.25 18.10
C PHE A 61 11.36 22.18 18.90
N PRO A 62 12.08 23.31 19.10
CA PRO A 62 13.21 23.37 20.02
C PRO A 62 12.88 22.92 21.45
N SER A 63 11.61 23.07 21.86
CA SER A 63 11.08 22.58 23.14
C SER A 63 11.01 21.05 23.24
N GLY A 64 11.27 20.32 22.16
CA GLY A 64 11.17 18.86 22.08
C GLY A 64 9.75 18.35 21.82
N LYS A 65 8.74 19.23 21.79
CA LYS A 65 7.36 18.87 21.44
C LYS A 65 7.23 18.61 19.95
N ILE A 66 6.31 17.72 19.60
CA ILE A 66 6.04 17.36 18.21
C ILE A 66 5.45 18.57 17.48
N MET A 67 6.08 18.96 16.39
CA MET A 67 5.65 20.04 15.48
C MET A 67 4.95 19.46 14.25
N ARG A 68 5.50 18.37 13.70
CA ARG A 68 4.99 17.76 12.48
C ARG A 68 5.13 16.25 12.53
N TYR A 69 4.08 15.57 12.11
CA TYR A 69 4.13 14.16 11.74
C TYR A 69 3.87 14.03 10.24
N THR A 70 4.69 13.24 9.55
CA THR A 70 4.55 12.93 8.12
C THR A 70 4.61 11.42 7.92
N SER A 71 3.66 10.85 7.18
CA SER A 71 3.74 9.45 6.71
C SER A 71 3.92 9.40 5.20
N TYR A 72 4.55 8.33 4.74
CA TYR A 72 4.85 8.08 3.33
C TYR A 72 4.12 6.83 2.84
N ASP A 73 3.81 6.78 1.55
CA ASP A 73 3.28 5.58 0.91
C ASP A 73 4.36 4.53 0.61
N ASP A 74 3.98 3.43 -0.02
CA ASP A 74 4.86 2.34 -0.41
C ASP A 74 5.90 2.72 -1.49
N LEU A 75 5.75 3.89 -2.11
CA LEU A 75 6.69 4.48 -3.05
C LEU A 75 7.62 5.52 -2.41
N GLY A 76 7.47 5.78 -1.10
CA GLY A 76 8.20 6.81 -0.37
C GLY A 76 7.70 8.23 -0.65
N ILE A 77 6.51 8.37 -1.22
CA ILE A 77 5.87 9.66 -1.49
C ILE A 77 5.07 10.07 -0.26
N GLN A 78 5.15 11.34 0.11
CA GLN A 78 4.41 11.88 1.25
C GLN A 78 2.89 11.68 1.07
N ALA A 79 2.31 10.87 1.96
CA ALA A 79 0.91 10.46 1.94
C ALA A 79 0.05 11.36 2.83
N PHE A 80 0.51 11.61 4.05
CA PHE A 80 -0.22 12.40 5.05
C PHE A 80 0.71 13.25 5.88
N THR A 81 0.22 14.40 6.33
CA THR A 81 0.93 15.29 7.24
C THR A 81 -0.04 15.95 8.20
N VAL A 82 0.35 16.04 9.46
CA VAL A 82 -0.36 16.81 10.49
C VAL A 82 0.64 17.72 11.22
N LEU A 83 0.22 18.97 11.43
CA LEU A 83 0.95 20.01 12.13
C LEU A 83 0.32 20.23 13.49
N PHE A 84 1.18 20.43 14.48
CA PHE A 84 0.77 20.72 15.84
C PHE A 84 1.34 22.06 16.30
N ASP A 85 0.57 22.76 17.14
CA ASP A 85 1.07 23.94 17.86
C ASP A 85 2.02 23.52 18.99
N GLU A 86 2.68 24.49 19.64
CA GLU A 86 3.54 24.19 20.80
C GLU A 86 2.77 23.66 22.03
N LYS A 87 1.44 23.64 22.01
CA LYS A 87 0.61 23.03 23.07
C LYS A 87 0.25 21.57 22.74
N GLY A 88 0.47 21.12 21.51
CA GLY A 88 0.13 19.79 21.01
C GLY A 88 -1.26 19.69 20.36
N ASN A 89 -1.92 20.81 20.11
CA ASN A 89 -3.20 20.88 19.40
C ASN A 89 -2.96 20.79 17.89
N VAL A 90 -3.93 20.28 17.14
CA VAL A 90 -3.82 20.13 15.69
C VAL A 90 -4.11 21.47 15.00
N GLU A 91 -3.08 22.06 14.39
CA GLU A 91 -3.25 23.28 13.61
C GLU A 91 -3.78 22.99 12.21
N ASN A 92 -3.22 21.97 11.55
CA ASN A 92 -3.56 21.64 10.18
C ASN A 92 -3.21 20.20 9.83
N PHE A 93 -3.85 19.64 8.81
CA PHE A 93 -3.41 18.40 8.18
C PHE A 93 -3.69 18.41 6.68
N LYS A 94 -2.99 17.54 5.95
CA LYS A 94 -3.16 17.34 4.52
C LYS A 94 -2.90 15.88 4.15
N GLY A 95 -3.61 15.41 3.12
CA GLY A 95 -3.39 14.10 2.52
C GLY A 95 -4.29 13.02 3.10
N TYR A 96 -3.90 11.76 2.89
CA TYR A 96 -4.70 10.59 3.20
C TYR A 96 -3.99 9.73 4.25
N PRO A 97 -4.48 9.69 5.50
CA PRO A 97 -3.88 8.88 6.55
C PRO A 97 -4.27 7.40 6.47
N LEU A 98 -5.20 7.04 5.58
CA LEU A 98 -5.63 5.68 5.26
C LEU A 98 -5.45 5.47 3.76
N ILE A 99 -4.66 4.46 3.37
CA ILE A 99 -4.44 4.11 1.96
C ILE A 99 -4.48 2.59 1.84
N GLU A 100 -5.32 2.06 0.95
CA GLU A 100 -5.23 0.67 0.51
C GLU A 100 -4.20 0.58 -0.63
N THR A 101 -3.23 -0.33 -0.53
CA THR A 101 -2.12 -0.40 -1.50
C THR A 101 -2.13 -1.66 -2.37
N TYR A 102 -2.85 -2.71 -1.99
CA TYR A 102 -2.78 -3.99 -2.69
C TYR A 102 -3.85 -4.12 -3.78
N GLN A 103 -5.12 -3.96 -3.41
CA GLN A 103 -6.24 -4.01 -4.34
C GLN A 103 -6.25 -2.80 -5.26
N ASN A 104 -5.84 -1.61 -4.79
CA ASN A 104 -5.69 -0.43 -5.62
C ASN A 104 -4.68 -0.61 -6.76
N GLN A 105 -3.59 -1.35 -6.53
CA GLN A 105 -2.67 -1.74 -7.61
C GLN A 105 -3.35 -2.65 -8.65
N ILE A 106 -4.16 -3.61 -8.18
CA ILE A 106 -4.92 -4.52 -9.05
C ILE A 106 -5.97 -3.74 -9.87
N SER A 107 -6.75 -2.89 -9.22
CA SER A 107 -7.75 -2.00 -9.82
C SER A 107 -7.15 -1.10 -10.89
N ARG A 108 -5.95 -0.54 -10.62
CA ARG A 108 -5.21 0.29 -11.58
C ARG A 108 -4.80 -0.52 -12.80
N LYS A 109 -4.29 -1.75 -12.63
CA LYS A 109 -3.98 -2.64 -13.75
C LYS A 109 -5.22 -2.91 -14.61
N ARG A 110 -6.38 -3.18 -14.00
CA ARG A 110 -7.66 -3.35 -14.73
C ARG A 110 -8.02 -2.10 -15.54
N ARG A 111 -7.96 -0.91 -14.94
CA ARG A 111 -8.25 0.37 -15.63
C ARG A 111 -7.33 0.64 -16.81
N LEU A 112 -6.07 0.23 -16.71
CA LEU A 112 -5.07 0.33 -17.77
C LEU A 112 -5.16 -0.84 -18.79
N LYS A 113 -6.17 -1.71 -18.69
CA LYS A 113 -6.35 -2.91 -19.53
C LYS A 113 -5.13 -3.84 -19.52
N GLN A 114 -4.40 -3.85 -18.42
CA GLN A 114 -3.30 -4.79 -18.19
C GLN A 114 -3.86 -6.11 -17.66
N ASP A 115 -3.15 -7.20 -17.91
CA ASP A 115 -3.55 -8.52 -17.42
C ASP A 115 -3.57 -8.54 -15.88
N VAL A 116 -4.71 -8.97 -15.33
CA VAL A 116 -4.93 -9.10 -13.89
C VAL A 116 -5.30 -10.54 -13.59
N LYS A 117 -4.34 -11.26 -13.01
CA LYS A 117 -4.52 -12.65 -12.58
C LYS A 117 -5.17 -12.71 -11.20
N GLN A 118 -6.41 -12.27 -11.11
CA GLN A 118 -7.22 -12.43 -9.89
C GLN A 118 -8.58 -12.97 -10.30
N TYR A 119 -8.80 -14.26 -10.04
CA TYR A 119 -10.06 -14.95 -10.20
C TYR A 119 -10.43 -15.56 -8.87
N LEU A 120 -11.34 -14.91 -8.14
CA LEU A 120 -11.75 -15.29 -6.78
C LEU A 120 -13.01 -16.14 -6.84
N LYS A 121 -13.09 -17.16 -6.01
CA LYS A 121 -14.28 -18.01 -5.79
C LYS A 121 -14.70 -17.95 -4.33
N VAL A 122 -15.94 -18.37 -4.06
CA VAL A 122 -16.39 -18.59 -2.69
C VAL A 122 -15.48 -19.61 -1.99
N GLY A 123 -15.03 -19.26 -0.79
CA GLY A 123 -14.07 -20.02 0.01
C GLY A 123 -12.61 -19.56 -0.15
N ASP A 124 -12.30 -18.74 -1.16
CA ASP A 124 -10.96 -18.17 -1.32
C ASP A 124 -10.65 -17.13 -0.25
N THR A 125 -9.35 -16.91 -0.02
CA THR A 125 -8.88 -15.85 0.89
C THR A 125 -8.44 -14.63 0.09
N LEU A 126 -9.21 -13.55 0.22
CA LEU A 126 -8.82 -12.23 -0.24
C LEU A 126 -7.70 -11.67 0.64
N LYS A 127 -6.68 -11.08 0.01
CA LYS A 127 -5.58 -10.38 0.68
C LYS A 127 -5.61 -8.91 0.32
N TYR A 128 -5.44 -8.03 1.30
CA TYR A 128 -5.33 -6.59 1.08
C TYR A 128 -4.45 -5.96 2.17
N HIS A 129 -3.94 -4.77 1.90
CA HIS A 129 -2.99 -4.09 2.76
C HIS A 129 -3.35 -2.62 2.90
N TYR A 130 -3.29 -2.11 4.13
CA TYR A 130 -3.47 -0.70 4.43
C TYR A 130 -2.20 -0.08 5.01
N LEU A 131 -1.88 1.12 4.55
CA LEU A 131 -1.01 2.05 5.24
C LEU A 131 -1.87 3.01 6.05
N ILE A 132 -1.63 3.05 7.36
CA ILE A 132 -2.38 3.85 8.31
C ILE A 132 -1.43 4.72 9.13
N ALA A 133 -1.54 6.04 8.96
CA ALA A 133 -0.74 7.01 9.71
C ALA A 133 -0.78 6.72 11.23
N ASN A 134 0.37 6.78 11.88
CA ASN A 134 0.47 6.62 13.32
C ASN A 134 0.52 8.00 14.00
N VAL A 135 -0.57 8.75 13.85
CA VAL A 135 -0.66 10.15 14.30
C VAL A 135 -0.41 10.26 15.81
N PRO A 136 0.61 11.01 16.26
CA PRO A 136 0.89 11.22 17.66
C PRO A 136 -0.25 11.95 18.38
N ASN A 137 -0.37 11.71 19.70
CA ASN A 137 -1.36 12.37 20.57
C ASN A 137 -2.82 12.21 20.12
N ALA A 138 -3.10 11.20 19.28
CA ALA A 138 -4.42 10.88 18.81
C ALA A 138 -4.78 9.43 19.17
N LYS A 139 -6.02 9.22 19.60
CA LYS A 139 -6.58 7.89 19.76
C LYS A 139 -7.13 7.44 18.41
N ARG A 140 -6.65 6.28 17.94
CA ARG A 140 -7.00 5.72 16.65
C ARG A 140 -8.03 4.61 16.80
N ASN A 141 -9.13 4.69 16.07
CA ASN A 141 -10.07 3.60 15.87
C ASN A 141 -10.09 3.23 14.39
N PHE A 142 -9.89 1.94 14.07
CA PHE A 142 -9.84 1.43 12.72
C PHE A 142 -10.75 0.22 12.60
N LYS A 143 -11.64 0.26 11.61
CA LYS A 143 -12.62 -0.78 11.35
C LYS A 143 -12.58 -1.14 9.87
N ILE A 144 -12.77 -2.41 9.56
CA ILE A 144 -12.94 -2.91 8.20
C ILE A 144 -14.23 -3.69 8.19
N GLU A 145 -15.04 -3.49 7.16
CA GLU A 145 -16.30 -4.20 6.96
C GLU A 145 -16.45 -4.64 5.51
N ASN A 146 -17.10 -5.79 5.32
CA ASN A 146 -17.64 -6.17 4.03
C ASN A 146 -19.14 -5.82 4.05
N THR A 147 -19.52 -4.75 3.35
CA THR A 147 -20.89 -4.19 3.42
C THR A 147 -21.92 -5.05 2.70
N ASP A 148 -21.46 -6.05 1.96
CA ASP A 148 -22.26 -6.95 1.14
C ASP A 148 -22.69 -8.23 1.87
N VAL A 149 -22.18 -8.47 3.08
CA VAL A 149 -22.47 -9.63 3.92
C VAL A 149 -22.64 -9.21 5.38
N ASP A 150 -23.11 -10.14 6.21
CA ASP A 150 -23.10 -9.95 7.66
C ASP A 150 -21.65 -10.01 8.18
N ASP A 151 -21.06 -8.83 8.47
CA ASP A 151 -19.65 -8.72 8.88
C ASP A 151 -19.32 -9.52 10.16
N THR A 152 -20.31 -9.76 11.02
CA THR A 152 -20.12 -10.58 12.24
C THR A 152 -19.78 -12.04 11.93
N LYS A 153 -20.10 -12.51 10.72
CA LYS A 153 -19.81 -13.85 10.22
C LYS A 153 -18.54 -13.91 9.37
N VAL A 154 -17.94 -12.76 9.05
CA VAL A 154 -16.75 -12.70 8.21
C VAL A 154 -15.55 -13.22 8.99
N LYS A 155 -14.85 -14.19 8.38
CA LYS A 155 -13.60 -14.71 8.92
C LYS A 155 -12.45 -13.83 8.42
N ARG A 156 -12.05 -12.87 9.24
CA ARG A 156 -10.98 -11.90 8.96
C ARG A 156 -9.81 -12.05 9.93
N ILE A 157 -8.59 -12.05 9.40
CA ILE A 157 -7.35 -11.97 10.17
C ILE A 157 -6.68 -10.65 9.83
N VAL A 158 -6.44 -9.83 10.86
CA VAL A 158 -5.76 -8.53 10.75
C VAL A 158 -4.41 -8.64 11.45
N LYS A 159 -3.33 -8.29 10.75
CA LYS A 159 -1.97 -8.36 11.29
C LYS A 159 -1.22 -7.06 11.02
N LYS A 160 -0.71 -6.43 12.08
CA LYS A 160 0.24 -5.32 11.95
C LYS A 160 1.55 -5.83 11.36
N THR A 161 2.03 -5.22 10.30
CA THR A 161 3.28 -5.61 9.61
C THR A 161 4.41 -4.61 9.81
N SER A 162 4.08 -3.34 10.03
CA SER A 162 5.06 -2.30 10.30
C SER A 162 4.46 -1.21 11.20
N LYS A 163 5.07 -0.03 11.28
CA LYS A 163 4.53 1.04 12.14
C LYS A 163 3.18 1.51 11.64
N ILE A 164 3.06 1.64 10.32
CA ILE A 164 1.84 2.10 9.63
C ILE A 164 1.13 0.98 8.87
N GLY A 165 1.80 -0.14 8.58
CA GLY A 165 1.27 -1.22 7.74
C GLY A 165 0.37 -2.22 8.48
N ILE A 166 -0.75 -2.57 7.84
CA ILE A 166 -1.69 -3.60 8.28
C ILE A 166 -2.02 -4.53 7.10
N ASP A 167 -1.72 -5.81 7.26
CA ASP A 167 -2.18 -6.87 6.38
C ASP A 167 -3.55 -7.39 6.83
N VAL A 168 -4.40 -7.67 5.85
CA VAL A 168 -5.70 -8.28 6.08
C VAL A 168 -5.89 -9.49 5.18
N LYS A 169 -6.42 -10.55 5.78
CA LYS A 169 -6.86 -11.75 5.08
C LYS A 169 -8.32 -12.01 5.41
N GLU A 170 -9.16 -12.13 4.39
CA GLU A 170 -10.59 -12.32 4.54
C GLU A 170 -11.07 -13.50 3.71
N VAL A 171 -11.82 -14.43 4.31
CA VAL A 171 -12.44 -15.54 3.57
C VAL A 171 -13.72 -15.06 2.90
N LEU A 172 -13.80 -15.22 1.58
CA LEU A 172 -14.92 -14.79 0.76
C LEU A 172 -16.07 -15.79 0.87
N THR A 173 -17.26 -15.32 1.19
CA THR A 173 -18.44 -16.17 1.42
C THR A 173 -19.59 -15.91 0.45
N LYS A 174 -19.59 -14.76 -0.25
CA LYS A 174 -20.64 -14.35 -1.18
C LYS A 174 -20.09 -14.26 -2.61
N LYS A 175 -20.82 -14.89 -3.54
CA LYS A 175 -20.60 -14.75 -4.98
C LYS A 175 -21.11 -13.39 -5.47
N GLY A 176 -20.47 -12.82 -6.47
CA GLY A 176 -20.76 -11.51 -7.05
C GLY A 176 -19.77 -10.44 -6.59
N ILE A 177 -20.18 -9.18 -6.74
CA ILE A 177 -19.40 -8.03 -6.27
C ILE A 177 -19.52 -7.96 -4.74
N ASN A 178 -18.39 -7.84 -4.08
CA ASN A 178 -18.27 -7.60 -2.64
C ASN A 178 -17.53 -6.28 -2.43
N THR A 179 -18.13 -5.39 -1.66
CA THR A 179 -17.61 -4.07 -1.32
C THR A 179 -16.96 -4.12 0.05
N ILE A 180 -15.67 -3.80 0.11
CA ILE A 180 -14.89 -3.72 1.34
C ILE A 180 -14.70 -2.25 1.68
N GLU A 181 -15.13 -1.87 2.87
CA GLU A 181 -14.99 -0.53 3.43
C GLU A 181 -14.03 -0.57 4.63
N ALA A 182 -13.11 0.38 4.67
CA ALA A 182 -12.26 0.62 5.83
C ALA A 182 -12.51 2.04 6.36
N VAL A 183 -12.85 2.14 7.63
CA VAL A 183 -13.12 3.41 8.32
C VAL A 183 -12.06 3.64 9.39
N LEU A 184 -11.42 4.80 9.33
CA LEU A 184 -10.40 5.25 10.25
C LEU A 184 -10.85 6.53 10.92
N ASN A 185 -10.96 6.52 12.25
CA ASN A 185 -11.25 7.69 13.07
C ASN A 185 -10.04 8.01 13.96
N TYR A 186 -9.62 9.27 13.97
CA TYR A 186 -8.72 9.81 14.99
C TYR A 186 -9.49 10.74 15.92
N GLU A 187 -9.40 10.49 17.21
CA GLU A 187 -9.85 11.39 18.27
C GLU A 187 -8.63 12.11 18.84
N PHE A 188 -8.65 13.45 18.89
CA PHE A 188 -7.58 14.25 19.48
C PHE A 188 -8.02 14.76 20.85
N ASN A 189 -7.06 14.90 21.77
CA ASN A 189 -7.29 15.55 23.07
C ASN A 189 -7.34 17.09 22.98
N ASP A 190 -7.59 17.61 21.78
CA ASP A 190 -7.63 19.02 21.45
C ASP A 190 -9.02 19.61 21.80
N LYS A 191 -9.04 20.87 22.25
CA LYS A 191 -10.28 21.59 22.56
C LYS A 191 -11.02 22.06 21.32
N GLU A 192 -10.31 22.30 20.21
CA GLU A 192 -10.88 22.90 19.00
C GLU A 192 -11.24 21.84 17.95
N LYS A 193 -10.42 20.78 17.81
CA LYS A 193 -10.65 19.71 16.82
C LYS A 193 -10.67 18.35 17.48
N THR A 194 -11.88 17.84 17.72
CA THR A 194 -12.06 16.63 18.54
C THR A 194 -11.88 15.33 17.75
N SER A 195 -12.24 15.28 16.46
CA SER A 195 -12.06 14.08 15.66
C SER A 195 -11.98 14.30 14.15
N ILE A 196 -11.41 13.33 13.43
CA ILE A 196 -11.43 13.23 11.96
C ILE A 196 -11.64 11.78 11.52
N THR A 197 -12.49 11.60 10.50
CA THR A 197 -12.81 10.29 9.93
C THR A 197 -12.42 10.22 8.46
N TYR A 198 -11.85 9.09 8.06
CA TYR A 198 -11.50 8.74 6.68
C TYR A 198 -12.11 7.39 6.34
N THR A 199 -12.54 7.26 5.09
CA THR A 199 -13.10 6.02 4.56
C THR A 199 -12.37 5.67 3.26
N GLU A 200 -11.96 4.42 3.14
CA GLU A 200 -11.38 3.84 1.92
C GLU A 200 -12.25 2.66 1.49
N ILE A 201 -12.60 2.58 0.20
CA ILE A 201 -13.53 1.57 -0.32
C ILE A 201 -12.92 0.94 -1.57
N PHE A 202 -13.01 -0.38 -1.67
CA PHE A 202 -12.76 -1.08 -2.92
C PHE A 202 -13.72 -2.25 -3.13
N GLU A 203 -13.89 -2.65 -4.38
CA GLU A 203 -14.75 -3.75 -4.79
C GLU A 203 -13.92 -4.93 -5.31
N VAL A 204 -14.39 -6.15 -5.02
CA VAL A 204 -13.85 -7.38 -5.59
C VAL A 204 -14.97 -8.24 -6.17
N GLU A 205 -14.71 -8.82 -7.33
CA GLU A 205 -15.63 -9.76 -7.98
C GLU A 205 -15.27 -11.20 -7.59
N VAL A 206 -16.29 -11.96 -7.17
CA VAL A 206 -16.19 -13.36 -6.77
C VAL A 206 -17.10 -14.20 -7.67
N HIS A 207 -16.56 -15.26 -8.27
CA HIS A 207 -17.23 -16.08 -9.28
C HIS A 207 -17.79 -17.41 -8.74
#